data_AF-A0A7K0R883-F1
#
_entry.id   AF-A0A7K0R883-F1
#
_cell.length_a   1.000
_cell.length_b   1.000
_cell.length_c   1.000
_cell.angle_alpha   90.00
_cell.angle_beta   90.00
_cell.angle_gamma   90.00
#
_symmetry.space_group_name_H-M   'P 1'
#
loop_
_entity.id
_entity.type
_entity.pdbx_description
1 polymer ?
#
loop_
_entity_poly.entity_id
_entity_poly.type
_entity_poly.pdbx_seq_one_letter_code
_entity_poly.pdbx_strand_id
1 'polypeptide(L)' 'MRVAIIGVGNCANSFVQGVEHYKDADAKTPVPGLMHVELGGYHVKDIEFTCAFDINATKVGKDLAQAIWA' A
#
# COMPACT_ATOMS: atom_id res chain seq x y z
N MET A 1 -4.32 -3.07 10.31
CA MET A 1 -4.77 -1.69 10.06
C MET A 1 -5.49 -1.65 8.72
N ARG A 2 -6.78 -1.32 8.71
CA ARG A 2 -7.58 -1.27 7.48
C ARG A 2 -7.45 0.10 6.80
N VAL A 3 -7.07 0.12 5.53
CA VAL A 3 -6.77 1.33 4.77
C VAL A 3 -7.66 1.42 3.54
N ALA A 4 -8.19 2.63 3.31
CA ALA A 4 -8.90 3.01 2.10
C ALA A 4 -8.03 3.92 1.23
N ILE A 5 -8.04 3.75 -0.09
CA ILE A 5 -7.35 4.62 -1.05
C ILE A 5 -8.38 5.48 -1.80
N ILE A 6 -8.19 6.79 -1.83
CA ILE A 6 -9.01 7.71 -2.64
C ILE A 6 -8.11 8.30 -3.72
N GLY A 7 -8.35 7.88 -4.96
CA GLY A 7 -7.49 8.15 -6.11
C GLY A 7 -6.38 7.10 -6.25
N VAL A 8 -6.54 6.19 -7.21
CA VAL A 8 -5.60 5.10 -7.50
C VAL A 8 -4.57 5.58 -8.52
N GLY A 9 -3.78 6.59 -8.15
CA GLY A 9 -2.71 7.17 -8.97
C GLY A 9 -1.32 6.55 -8.71
N ASN A 10 -0.27 7.22 -9.20
CA ASN A 10 1.12 6.75 -8.99
C ASN A 10 1.48 6.62 -7.50
N CYS A 11 1.00 7.52 -6.64
CA CYS A 11 1.23 7.43 -5.20
C CYS A 11 0.60 6.17 -4.59
N ALA A 12 -0.62 5.82 -5.02
CA ALA A 12 -1.28 4.59 -4.60
C ALA A 12 -0.51 3.36 -5.08
N ASN A 13 -0.02 3.40 -6.33
CA ASN A 13 0.81 2.34 -6.88
C ASN A 13 2.09 2.12 -6.05
N SER A 14 2.90 3.16 -5.85
CA SER A 14 4.13 3.08 -5.04
C SER A 14 3.85 2.65 -3.60
N PHE A 15 2.71 3.06 -3.02
CA PHE A 15 2.34 2.67 -1.67
C PHE A 15 1.96 1.19 -1.56
N VAL A 16 1.08 0.69 -2.45
CA VAL A 16 0.69 -0.72 -2.48
C VAL A 16 1.90 -1.61 -2.71
N GLN A 17 2.74 -1.26 -3.69
CA GLN A 17 3.97 -2.01 -3.95
C GLN A 17 4.97 -1.92 -2.78
N GLY A 18 5.10 -0.76 -2.14
CA GLY A 18 5.98 -0.59 -1.00
C GLY A 18 5.57 -1.44 0.20
N VAL A 19 4.27 -1.54 0.49
CA VAL A 19 3.75 -2.44 1.52
C VAL A 19 4.10 -3.89 1.20
N GLU A 20 3.85 -4.33 -0.03
CA GLU A 20 4.15 -5.70 -0.45
C GLU A 20 5.66 -6.00 -0.41
N HIS A 21 6.49 -5.06 -0.85
CA HIS A 21 7.94 -5.20 -0.90
C HIS A 21 8.58 -5.31 0.49
N TYR A 22 8.06 -4.56 1.48
CA TYR A 22 8.60 -4.53 2.84
C TYR A 22 7.80 -5.34 3.86
N LYS A 23 6.83 -6.15 3.42
CA LYS A 23 5.96 -6.93 4.33
C LYS A 23 6.74 -7.86 5.26
N ASP A 24 7.88 -8.38 4.79
CA ASP A 24 8.74 -9.31 5.53
C ASP A 24 10.04 -8.66 6.03
N ALA A 25 10.13 -7.33 6.01
CA ALA A 25 11.30 -6.62 6.50
C ALA A 25 11.54 -6.89 8.00
N ASP A 26 12.80 -7.03 8.40
CA ASP A 26 13.13 -7.15 9.82
C ASP A 26 12.97 -5.79 10.52
N ALA A 27 12.13 -5.74 11.56
CA ALA A 27 11.87 -4.55 12.35
C ALA A 27 13.13 -3.91 12.97
N LYS A 28 14.21 -4.69 13.14
CA LYS A 28 15.48 -4.22 13.70
C LYS A 28 16.43 -3.63 12.66
N THR A 29 16.13 -3.78 11.37
CA THR A 29 17.02 -3.36 10.29
C THR A 29 16.52 -2.05 9.67
N PRO A 30 17.41 -1.06 9.43
CA PRO A 30 17.03 0.17 8.73
C PRO A 30 16.55 -0.13 7.31
N VAL A 31 15.39 0.43 6.94
CA VAL A 31 14.84 0.37 5.58
C VAL A 31 14.84 1.78 4.98
N PRO A 32 15.45 2.00 3.80
CA PRO A 32 15.44 3.31 3.15
C PRO A 32 14.02 3.85 2.94
N GLY A 33 13.76 5.07 3.41
CA GLY A 33 12.45 5.73 3.29
C GLY A 33 11.44 5.41 4.39
N LEU A 34 11.72 4.45 5.28
CA LEU A 34 10.93 4.19 6.48
C LEU A 34 11.70 4.64 7.73
N MET A 35 11.07 5.46 8.57
CA MET A 35 11.64 5.79 9.88
C MET A 35 11.66 4.56 10.80
N HIS A 36 10.61 3.74 10.74
CA HIS A 36 10.46 2.50 11.47
C HIS A 36 9.70 1.48 10.61
N VAL A 37 10.14 0.22 10.63
CA VAL A 37 9.43 -0.90 10.01
C VAL A 37 8.24 -1.35 10.87
N GLU A 38 8.38 -1.24 12.20
CA GLU A 38 7.30 -1.42 13.16
C GLU A 38 7.13 -0.15 14.00
N LEU A 39 5.92 0.41 14.01
CA LEU A 39 5.61 1.63 14.76
C LEU A 39 4.43 1.36 15.69
N GLY A 40 4.66 1.43 17.00
CA GLY A 40 3.60 1.24 18.00
C GLY A 40 2.92 -0.14 17.95
N GLY A 41 3.68 -1.19 17.59
CA GLY A 41 3.17 -2.55 17.44
C GLY A 41 2.56 -2.87 16.07
N TYR A 42 2.58 -1.91 15.12
CA TYR A 42 2.11 -2.13 13.75
C TYR A 42 3.28 -2.27 12.80
N HIS A 43 3.41 -3.45 12.20
CA HIS A 43 4.36 -3.74 11.14
C HIS A 43 3.82 -3.26 9.78
N VAL A 44 4.70 -3.02 8.80
CA VAL A 44 4.30 -2.67 7.41
C VAL A 44 3.24 -3.63 6.85
N LYS A 45 3.40 -4.94 7.09
CA LYS A 45 2.47 -5.99 6.65
C LYS A 45 1.08 -5.93 7.27
N ASP A 46 0.93 -5.21 8.37
CA ASP A 46 -0.37 -5.06 9.01
C ASP A 46 -1.28 -4.07 8.25
N ILE A 47 -0.77 -3.40 7.22
CA ILE A 47 -1.58 -2.59 6.30
C ILE A 47 -2.40 -3.51 5.41
N GLU A 48 -3.73 -3.44 5.57
CA GLU A 48 -4.70 -4.17 4.76
C GLU A 48 -5.49 -3.17 3.90
N PHE A 49 -5.32 -3.25 2.58
CA PHE A 49 -6.10 -2.43 1.65
C PHE A 49 -7.52 -2.98 1.53
N THR A 50 -8.48 -2.31 2.15
CA THR A 50 -9.87 -2.81 2.26
C THR A 50 -10.79 -2.24 1.19
N CYS A 51 -10.52 -1.02 0.71
CA CYS A 51 -11.28 -0.42 -0.39
C CYS A 51 -10.47 0.64 -1.14
N ALA A 52 -10.89 0.91 -2.38
CA ALA A 52 -10.32 1.96 -3.20
C ALA A 52 -11.41 2.66 -4.04
N PHE A 53 -11.22 3.95 -4.30
CA PHE A 53 -12.13 4.78 -5.09
C PHE A 53 -11.36 5.50 -6.20
N ASP A 54 -11.91 5.50 -7.41
CA ASP A 54 -11.40 6.25 -8.56
C ASP A 54 -12.56 6.65 -9.49
N ILE A 55 -12.30 7.55 -10.44
CA ILE A 55 -13.26 7.98 -11.48
C ILE A 55 -12.82 7.55 -12.88
N ASN A 56 -11.57 7.14 -13.06
CA ASN A 56 -11.06 6.74 -14.35
C ASN A 56 -11.67 5.40 -14.76
N ALA A 57 -12.31 5.38 -15.94
CA ALA A 57 -12.93 4.19 -16.51
C ALA A 57 -11.96 3.02 -16.70
N THR A 58 -10.65 3.29 -16.84
CA THR A 58 -9.64 2.20 -16.89
C THR A 58 -9.37 1.56 -15.54
N LYS A 59 -9.89 2.10 -14.43
CA LYS A 59 -9.64 1.65 -13.05
C LYS A 59 -10.90 1.17 -12.34
N VAL A 60 -12.03 1.86 -12.54
CA VAL A 60 -13.30 1.52 -11.89
C VAL A 60 -13.74 0.10 -12.25
N GLY A 61 -14.15 -0.67 -11.24
CA GLY A 61 -14.61 -2.06 -11.40
C GLY A 61 -13.49 -3.09 -11.51
N LYS A 62 -12.22 -2.67 -11.45
CA LYS A 62 -11.07 -3.59 -11.40
C LYS A 62 -10.63 -3.87 -9.97
N ASP A 63 -9.96 -5.00 -9.80
CA ASP A 63 -9.22 -5.28 -8.57
C ASP A 63 -8.13 -4.22 -8.33
N LEU A 64 -7.82 -3.92 -7.07
CA LEU A 64 -6.80 -2.93 -6.73
C LEU A 64 -5.43 -3.26 -7.36
N ALA A 65 -5.04 -4.54 -7.36
CA ALA A 65 -3.78 -4.99 -7.95
C ALA A 65 -3.71 -4.76 -9.46
N GLN A 66 -4.86 -4.69 -10.15
CA GLN A 66 -4.93 -4.32 -11.56
C GLN A 66 -5.02 -2.80 -11.75
N ALA A 67 -5.81 -2.11 -10.92
CA ALA A 67 -6.06 -0.68 -11.03
C ALA A 67 -4.79 0.17 -10.85
N ILE A 68 -3.82 -0.29 -10.05
CA ILE A 68 -2.53 0.41 -9.88
C ILE A 68 -1.67 0.45 -11.15
N TRP A 69 -1.92 -0.44 -12.13
CA TRP A 69 -1.19 -0.51 -13.41
C TRP A 69 -1.96 0.06 -14.61
N ALA A 70 -3.17 0.58 -14.40
CA ALA A 70 -4.11 0.96 -15.46
C ALA A 70 -4.23 2.47 -15.71
#